data_AF-A0A7C2NE60-F1
#
_entry.id   AF-A0A7C2NE60-F1
#
_cell.length_a   1.000
_cell.length_b   1.000
_cell.length_c   1.000
_cell.angle_alpha   90.00
_cell.angle_beta   90.00
_cell.angle_gamma   90.00
#
_symmetry.space_group_name_H-M   'P 1'
#
loop_
_entity.id
_entity.type
_entity.pdbx_description
1 polymer ?
#
loop_
_entity_poly.entity_id
_entity_poly.type
_entity_poly.pdbx_seq_one_letter_code
_entity_poly.pdbx_strand_id
1 'polypeptide(L)'
;MSLASGLLAELLLVGALAALGILPGLIAGHFWIGLSLGLGLVVIRLLWVVARLARWLERPDLPPGRYAGGWLADLGQRLRRARAAQRRRERRWLRLIREYRRAADALPDAVVALDADNRILGFNPSSRQHLGLRQRDVGLPIDHLIRQPAFIDYLHGEDWTRDVEVPANDDPGCILNMHIFPYVQGRRLLVARDVTRLQRLQAMRQDFVANVSHELRTPLTVLAGYIETLVDMDEELPEDLLPILTHMHLQSERMRRIVEDLLLLSRLETSSPDEDQFESVHVPAMLDTIIDVAEQLSASERHLLVREIVPDLRMRGMPRELDSLFSNLVFNAVKYTPAG
;
A
#
# COMPACT_ATOMS: atom_id res chain seq x y z
N MET A 1 10.90 45.35 34.36
CA MET A 1 9.83 45.95 35.17
C MET A 1 8.58 45.12 34.98
N SER A 2 8.12 44.44 36.02
CA SER A 2 6.94 43.58 35.95
C SER A 2 5.68 44.42 35.67
N LEU A 3 4.63 43.80 35.12
CA LEU A 3 3.30 44.43 35.00
C LEU A 3 2.89 45.09 36.32
N ALA A 4 3.21 44.45 37.44
CA ALA A 4 2.96 44.94 38.78
C ALA A 4 3.63 46.31 39.06
N SER A 5 4.89 46.53 38.66
CA SER A 5 5.54 47.83 38.88
C SER A 5 4.94 48.95 38.02
N GLY A 6 4.47 48.61 36.80
CA GLY A 6 3.78 49.57 35.93
C GLY A 6 2.37 49.91 36.40
N LEU A 7 1.65 48.93 36.98
CA LEU A 7 0.32 49.12 37.57
C LEU A 7 0.40 49.91 38.89
N LEU A 8 1.41 49.63 39.73
CA LEU A 8 1.64 50.37 40.96
C LEU A 8 1.94 51.86 40.70
N ALA A 9 2.75 52.18 39.69
CA ALA A 9 3.04 53.56 39.32
C ALA A 9 1.78 54.32 38.84
N GLU A 10 0.89 53.66 38.10
CA GLU A 10 -0.38 54.24 37.66
C GLU A 10 -1.36 54.42 38.83
N LEU A 11 -1.43 53.45 39.76
CA LEU A 11 -2.24 53.56 40.97
C LEU A 11 -1.76 54.71 41.88
N LEU A 12 -0.44 54.87 42.05
CA LEU A 12 0.15 55.99 42.80
C LEU A 12 -0.15 57.34 42.15
N LEU A 13 -0.12 57.42 40.82
CA LEU A 13 -0.42 58.64 40.09
C LEU A 13 -1.92 59.02 40.19
N VAL A 14 -2.82 58.04 40.13
CA VAL A 14 -4.25 58.25 40.38
C VAL A 14 -4.49 58.72 41.82
N GLY A 15 -3.81 58.11 42.80
CA GLY A 15 -3.87 58.53 44.20
C GLY A 15 -3.37 59.97 44.42
N ALA A 16 -2.27 60.35 43.76
CA ALA A 16 -1.74 61.71 43.82
C ALA A 16 -2.69 62.74 43.20
N LEU A 17 -3.35 62.41 42.08
CA LEU A 17 -4.34 63.28 41.44
C LEU A 17 -5.61 63.45 42.28
N ALA A 18 -6.07 62.38 42.94
CA ALA A 18 -7.17 62.47 43.90
C ALA A 18 -6.79 63.35 45.11
N ALA A 19 -5.59 63.17 45.66
CA ALA A 19 -5.08 63.98 46.77
C ALA A 19 -4.94 65.47 46.40
N LEU A 20 -4.47 65.77 45.18
CA LEU A 20 -4.31 67.14 44.66
C LEU A 20 -5.65 67.89 44.55
N GLY A 21 -6.77 67.19 44.31
CA GLY A 21 -8.10 67.79 44.31
C GLY A 21 -8.69 67.96 45.72
N ILE A 22 -8.44 67.00 46.61
CA ILE A 22 -9.03 66.97 47.96
C ILE A 22 -8.32 67.93 48.93
N LEU A 23 -6.98 67.99 48.91
CA LEU A 23 -6.18 68.80 49.85
C LEU A 23 -6.53 70.31 49.83
N PRO A 24 -6.64 70.97 48.66
CA PRO A 24 -7.02 72.39 48.61
C PRO A 24 -8.45 72.64 49.07
N GLY A 25 -9.38 71.72 48.78
CA GLY A 25 -10.77 71.80 49.23
C GLY A 25 -10.91 71.67 50.75
N LEU A 26 -10.03 70.88 51.38
CA LEU A 26 -9.95 70.73 52.83
C LEU A 26 -9.44 72.00 53.51
N ILE A 27 -8.43 72.66 52.92
CA ILE A 27 -7.84 73.90 53.44
C ILE A 27 -8.80 75.09 53.29
N ALA A 28 -9.57 75.15 52.19
CA ALA A 28 -10.52 76.23 51.91
C ALA A 28 -11.90 76.05 52.58
N GLY A 29 -12.12 74.99 53.36
CA GLY A 29 -13.40 74.69 54.02
C GLY A 29 -14.51 74.17 53.09
N HIS A 30 -14.18 73.85 51.83
CA HIS A 30 -15.13 73.41 50.80
C HIS A 30 -14.81 71.97 50.36
N PHE A 31 -14.90 71.03 51.29
CA PHE A 31 -14.52 69.62 51.11
C PHE A 31 -15.20 68.96 49.89
N TRP A 32 -16.52 69.14 49.74
CA TRP A 32 -17.30 68.52 48.66
C TRP A 32 -16.88 68.98 47.27
N ILE A 33 -16.47 70.25 47.13
CA ILE A 33 -16.00 70.80 45.85
C ILE A 33 -14.65 70.19 45.49
N GLY A 34 -13.71 70.10 46.44
CA GLY A 34 -12.42 69.46 46.24
C GLY A 34 -12.52 67.97 45.88
N LEU A 35 -13.44 67.24 46.54
CA LEU A 35 -13.71 65.84 46.23
C LEU A 35 -14.24 65.65 44.81
N SER A 36 -15.19 66.49 44.37
CA SER A 36 -15.75 66.42 43.02
C SER A 36 -14.71 66.68 41.93
N LEU A 37 -13.82 67.66 42.16
CA LEU A 37 -12.71 68.00 41.26
C LEU A 37 -11.68 66.86 41.17
N GLY A 38 -11.30 66.30 42.32
CA GLY A 38 -10.38 65.15 42.37
C GLY A 38 -10.94 63.93 41.64
N LEU A 39 -12.21 63.59 41.88
CA LEU A 39 -12.89 62.49 41.20
C LEU A 39 -13.01 62.73 39.69
N GLY A 40 -13.37 63.94 39.29
CA GLY A 40 -13.45 64.33 37.87
C GLY A 40 -12.11 64.15 37.16
N LEU A 41 -11.00 64.54 37.81
CA LEU A 41 -9.67 64.42 37.24
C LEU A 41 -9.21 62.96 37.09
N VAL A 42 -9.59 62.09 38.05
CA VAL A 42 -9.40 60.64 37.96
C VAL A 42 -10.21 60.04 36.80
N VAL A 43 -11.48 60.42 36.65
CA VAL A 43 -12.34 59.93 35.56
C VAL A 43 -11.80 60.36 34.19
N ILE A 44 -11.39 61.62 34.04
CA ILE A 44 -10.77 62.12 32.79
C ILE A 44 -9.50 61.32 32.47
N ARG A 45 -8.66 61.04 33.47
CA ARG A 45 -7.45 60.22 33.29
C ARG A 45 -7.78 58.80 32.86
N LEU A 46 -8.80 58.17 33.44
CA LEU A 46 -9.22 56.82 33.11
C LEU A 46 -9.76 56.74 31.66
N LEU A 47 -10.62 57.69 31.28
CA LEU A 47 -11.13 57.80 29.91
C LEU A 47 -10.01 58.01 28.90
N TRP A 48 -9.00 58.83 29.24
CA TRP A 48 -7.84 59.04 28.40
C TRP A 48 -7.03 57.74 28.19
N VAL A 49 -6.85 56.92 29.23
CA VAL A 49 -6.18 55.61 29.12
C VAL A 49 -6.97 54.64 28.26
N VAL A 50 -8.28 54.55 28.45
CA VAL A 50 -9.15 53.64 27.70
C VAL A 50 -9.18 54.03 26.22
N ALA A 51 -9.41 55.31 25.91
CA ALA A 51 -9.39 55.82 24.54
C ALA A 51 -8.01 55.64 23.86
N ARG A 52 -6.95 55.67 24.65
CA ARG A 52 -5.59 55.39 24.20
C ARG A 52 -5.36 53.91 23.92
N LEU A 53 -5.85 53.03 24.80
CA LEU A 53 -5.79 51.58 24.61
C LEU A 53 -6.60 51.15 23.37
N ALA A 54 -7.79 51.71 23.17
CA ALA A 54 -8.64 51.45 22.01
C ALA A 54 -7.95 51.82 20.70
N ARG A 55 -7.40 53.05 20.60
CA ARG A 55 -6.62 53.49 19.42
C ARG A 55 -5.40 52.60 19.14
N TRP A 56 -4.76 52.08 20.20
CA TRP A 56 -3.64 51.17 20.05
C TRP A 56 -4.07 49.75 19.61
N LEU A 57 -5.22 49.27 20.09
CA LEU A 57 -5.81 47.99 19.68
C LEU A 57 -6.20 47.98 18.20
N GLU A 58 -6.63 49.13 17.66
CA GLU A 58 -6.95 49.29 16.24
C GLU A 58 -5.72 49.23 15.32
N ARG A 59 -4.53 49.63 15.81
CA ARG A 59 -3.27 49.61 15.05
C ARG A 59 -2.10 49.03 15.87
N PRO A 60 -2.09 47.71 16.10
CA PRO A 60 -1.14 47.05 17.01
C PRO A 60 0.29 46.89 16.45
N ASP A 61 0.49 47.16 15.15
CA ASP A 61 1.78 46.99 14.46
C ASP A 61 2.74 48.18 14.63
N LEU A 62 2.24 49.33 15.08
CA LEU A 62 3.10 50.43 15.52
C LEU A 62 3.73 50.04 16.87
N PRO A 63 5.06 50.19 17.06
CA PRO A 63 5.62 50.10 18.39
C PRO A 63 4.83 51.06 19.29
N PRO A 64 4.49 50.70 20.55
CA PRO A 64 4.09 51.70 21.51
C PRO A 64 5.20 52.74 21.45
N GLY A 65 4.92 53.89 20.83
CA GLY A 65 5.96 54.88 20.56
C GLY A 65 6.60 55.30 21.87
N ARG A 66 7.61 56.16 21.80
CA ARG A 66 8.23 56.84 22.96
C ARG A 66 7.24 57.36 24.03
N TYR A 67 5.95 57.42 23.72
CA TYR A 67 4.85 57.82 24.58
C TYR A 67 4.29 56.74 25.53
N ALA A 68 4.51 55.44 25.32
CA ALA A 68 3.95 54.36 26.16
C ALA A 68 5.03 53.72 27.05
N GLY A 69 5.33 54.37 28.17
CA GLY A 69 5.99 53.73 29.31
C GLY A 69 5.02 52.92 30.16
N GLY A 70 5.54 52.00 30.98
CA GLY A 70 4.76 51.27 31.99
C GLY A 70 4.11 49.96 31.51
N TRP A 71 2.97 49.60 32.11
CA TRP A 71 2.33 48.28 31.93
C TRP A 71 1.78 48.04 30.52
N LEU A 72 1.39 49.10 29.79
CA LEU A 72 0.89 49.02 28.41
C LEU A 72 1.96 48.53 27.42
N ALA A 73 3.22 48.87 27.63
CA ALA A 73 4.33 48.41 26.79
C ALA A 73 4.59 46.91 26.97
N ASP A 74 4.57 46.42 28.22
CA ASP A 74 4.74 44.99 28.53
C ASP A 74 3.56 44.17 27.99
N LEU A 75 2.32 44.65 28.15
CA LEU A 75 1.13 44.03 27.56
C LEU A 75 1.24 43.97 26.02
N GLY A 76 1.68 45.05 25.38
CA GLY A 76 1.92 45.07 23.94
C GLY A 76 3.00 44.09 23.48
N GLN A 77 4.08 43.94 24.26
CA GLN A 77 5.12 42.97 23.97
C GLN A 77 4.61 41.53 24.12
N ARG A 78 3.81 41.22 25.15
CA ARG A 78 3.17 39.91 25.35
C ARG A 78 2.21 39.56 24.21
N LEU A 79 1.34 40.50 23.81
CA LEU A 79 0.40 40.29 22.72
C LEU A 79 1.12 40.04 21.39
N ARG A 80 2.19 40.80 21.11
CA ARG A 80 3.04 40.56 19.92
C ARG A 80 3.72 39.20 19.97
N ARG A 81 4.27 38.78 21.11
CA ARG A 81 4.87 37.46 21.28
C ARG A 81 3.85 36.34 21.05
N ALA A 82 2.64 36.48 21.60
CA ALA A 82 1.55 35.50 21.41
C ALA A 82 1.11 35.39 19.95
N ARG A 83 0.86 36.53 19.27
CA ARG A 83 0.50 36.56 17.84
C ARG A 83 1.62 36.04 16.94
N ALA A 84 2.87 36.40 17.23
CA ALA A 84 4.03 35.89 16.51
C ALA A 84 4.17 34.37 16.69
N ALA A 85 3.93 33.85 17.90
CA ALA A 85 3.90 32.41 18.15
C ALA A 85 2.77 31.70 17.39
N GLN A 86 1.56 32.28 17.36
CA GLN A 86 0.43 31.74 16.60
C GLN A 86 0.72 31.69 15.09
N ARG A 87 1.20 32.80 14.50
CA ARG A 87 1.60 32.85 13.09
C ARG A 87 2.72 31.86 12.77
N ARG A 88 3.66 31.63 13.69
CA ARG A 88 4.71 30.60 13.54
C ARG A 88 4.13 29.19 13.52
N ARG A 89 3.15 28.88 14.39
CA ARG A 89 2.47 27.58 14.41
C ARG A 89 1.70 27.34 13.12
N GLU A 90 0.92 28.31 12.67
CA GLU A 90 0.17 28.25 11.42
C GLU A 90 1.08 28.01 10.22
N ARG A 91 2.18 28.77 10.11
CA ARG A 91 3.18 28.57 9.06
C ARG A 91 3.85 27.19 9.12
N ARG A 92 4.09 26.67 10.32
CA ARG A 92 4.65 25.32 10.50
C ARG A 92 3.65 24.27 10.03
N TRP A 93 2.38 24.42 10.37
CA TRP A 93 1.35 23.48 9.91
C TRP A 93 1.21 23.46 8.41
N LEU A 94 1.12 24.64 7.79
CA LEU A 94 1.08 24.77 6.32
C LEU A 94 2.33 24.23 5.64
N ARG A 95 3.48 24.20 6.33
CA ARG A 95 4.71 23.59 5.81
C ARG A 95 4.61 22.06 5.86
N LEU A 96 4.22 21.50 6.99
CA LEU A 96 4.06 20.04 7.17
C LEU A 96 3.03 19.48 6.19
N ILE A 97 1.85 20.10 6.04
CA ILE A 97 0.83 19.65 5.08
C ILE A 97 1.38 19.66 3.64
N ARG A 98 2.12 20.70 3.26
CA ARG A 98 2.75 20.78 1.93
C ARG A 98 3.85 19.73 1.75
N GLU A 99 4.58 19.41 2.80
CA GLU A 99 5.62 18.38 2.79
C GLU A 99 5.02 16.98 2.61
N TYR A 100 3.98 16.63 3.37
CA TYR A 100 3.24 15.37 3.19
C TYR A 100 2.63 15.25 1.79
N ARG A 101 2.03 16.34 1.29
CA ARG A 101 1.49 16.35 -0.08
C ARG A 101 2.58 16.13 -1.13
N ARG A 102 3.73 16.80 -0.98
CA ARG A 102 4.88 16.59 -1.90
C ARG A 102 5.43 15.17 -1.83
N ALA A 103 5.46 14.55 -0.65
CA ALA A 103 5.86 13.16 -0.50
C ALA A 103 4.90 12.23 -1.25
N ALA A 104 3.59 12.43 -1.10
CA ALA A 104 2.58 11.67 -1.85
C ALA A 104 2.64 11.94 -3.37
N ASP A 105 2.95 13.19 -3.77
CA ASP A 105 3.10 13.57 -5.16
C ASP A 105 4.34 12.95 -5.83
N ALA A 106 5.36 12.58 -5.04
CA ALA A 106 6.59 11.95 -5.51
C ALA A 106 6.48 10.42 -5.59
N LEU A 107 5.40 9.81 -5.07
CA LEU A 107 5.20 8.37 -5.19
C LEU A 107 4.94 7.98 -6.66
N PRO A 108 5.64 6.95 -7.18
CA PRO A 108 5.40 6.47 -8.54
C PRO A 108 4.02 5.79 -8.65
N ASP A 109 3.55 5.17 -7.57
CA ASP A 109 2.25 4.51 -7.53
C ASP A 109 1.13 5.56 -7.50
N ALA A 110 0.01 5.25 -8.16
CA ALA A 110 -1.19 6.06 -8.11
C ALA A 110 -1.86 5.92 -6.75
N VAL A 111 -2.13 7.03 -6.08
CA VAL A 111 -2.73 7.06 -4.75
C VAL A 111 -4.00 7.90 -4.76
N VAL A 112 -5.13 7.29 -4.40
CA VAL A 112 -6.45 7.91 -4.39
C VAL A 112 -7.07 7.76 -3.01
N ALA A 113 -7.42 8.89 -2.38
CA ALA A 113 -8.16 8.91 -1.13
C ALA A 113 -9.66 8.85 -1.41
N LEU A 114 -10.35 7.93 -0.75
CA LEU A 114 -11.78 7.68 -0.88
C LEU A 114 -12.50 7.91 0.46
N ASP A 115 -13.77 8.33 0.39
CA ASP A 115 -14.65 8.42 1.55
C ASP A 115 -15.40 7.09 1.85
N ALA A 116 -16.34 7.15 2.79
CA ALA A 116 -17.17 6.01 3.17
C ALA A 116 -18.09 5.52 2.05
N ASP A 117 -18.44 6.38 1.09
CA ASP A 117 -19.30 6.09 -0.05
C ASP A 117 -18.49 5.85 -1.34
N ASN A 118 -17.18 5.54 -1.22
CA ASN A 118 -16.27 5.32 -2.35
C ASN A 118 -16.05 6.53 -3.27
N ARG A 119 -16.33 7.74 -2.80
CA ARG A 119 -16.11 8.97 -3.58
C ARG A 119 -14.69 9.48 -3.42
N ILE A 120 -14.16 10.02 -4.50
CA ILE A 120 -12.80 10.54 -4.56
C ILE A 120 -12.67 11.84 -3.75
N LEU A 121 -11.89 11.80 -2.68
CA LEU A 121 -11.52 12.99 -1.89
C LEU A 121 -10.33 13.74 -2.49
N GLY A 122 -9.42 13.01 -3.13
CA GLY A 122 -8.22 13.57 -3.76
C GLY A 122 -7.27 12.47 -4.22
N PHE A 123 -6.29 12.84 -5.04
CA PHE A 123 -5.36 11.90 -5.64
C PHE A 123 -4.01 12.56 -5.94
N ASN A 124 -2.95 11.74 -6.09
CA ASN A 124 -1.62 12.21 -6.45
C ASN A 124 -1.47 12.36 -8.00
N PRO A 125 -0.42 13.03 -8.50
CA PRO A 125 -0.19 13.21 -9.93
C PRO A 125 -0.13 11.89 -10.71
N SER A 126 0.45 10.84 -10.13
CA SER A 126 0.59 9.52 -10.74
C SER A 126 -0.77 8.87 -11.04
N SER A 127 -1.82 9.14 -10.24
CA SER A 127 -3.19 8.73 -10.56
C SER A 127 -3.74 9.32 -11.86
N ARG A 128 -3.24 10.47 -12.32
CA ARG A 128 -3.64 11.01 -13.63
C ARG A 128 -3.08 10.20 -14.78
N GLN A 129 -1.85 9.70 -14.61
CA GLN A 129 -1.15 8.92 -15.62
C GLN A 129 -1.68 7.49 -15.67
N HIS A 130 -1.83 6.83 -14.53
CA HIS A 130 -2.20 5.41 -14.47
C HIS A 130 -3.72 5.17 -14.51
N LEU A 131 -4.52 6.07 -13.90
CA LEU A 131 -5.98 5.89 -13.77
C LEU A 131 -6.78 6.90 -14.61
N GLY A 132 -6.12 7.79 -15.36
CA GLY A 132 -6.80 8.80 -16.19
C GLY A 132 -7.55 9.88 -15.41
N LEU A 133 -7.38 9.95 -14.08
CA LEU A 133 -8.16 10.85 -13.21
C LEU A 133 -7.89 12.33 -13.51
N ARG A 134 -8.93 13.15 -13.42
CA ARG A 134 -8.89 14.60 -13.60
C ARG A 134 -9.46 15.31 -12.37
N GLN A 135 -9.13 16.59 -12.19
CA GLN A 135 -9.60 17.35 -11.02
C GLN A 135 -11.13 17.48 -10.94
N ARG A 136 -11.81 17.39 -12.09
CA ARG A 136 -13.28 17.39 -12.16
C ARG A 136 -13.93 16.12 -11.60
N ASP A 137 -13.14 15.06 -11.40
CA ASP A 137 -13.64 13.76 -10.95
C ASP A 137 -13.65 13.66 -9.41
N VAL A 138 -13.11 14.66 -8.71
CA VAL A 138 -13.18 14.75 -7.24
C VAL A 138 -14.65 14.87 -6.82
N GLY A 139 -15.07 14.03 -5.87
CA GLY A 139 -16.45 13.91 -5.38
C GLY A 139 -17.30 12.88 -6.13
N LEU A 140 -16.82 12.35 -7.27
CA LEU A 140 -17.47 11.23 -7.94
C LEU A 140 -17.05 9.89 -7.31
N PRO A 141 -17.95 8.88 -7.34
CA PRO A 141 -17.60 7.50 -7.02
C PRO A 141 -16.49 6.95 -7.95
N ILE A 142 -15.55 6.17 -7.39
CA ILE A 142 -14.39 5.63 -8.14
C ILE A 142 -14.77 4.54 -9.17
N ASP A 143 -15.82 3.78 -8.89
CA ASP A 143 -16.42 2.74 -9.74
C ASP A 143 -17.00 3.30 -11.06
N HIS A 144 -17.38 4.58 -11.11
CA HIS A 144 -17.78 5.23 -12.36
C HIS A 144 -16.63 5.39 -13.36
N LEU A 145 -15.41 5.47 -12.85
CA LEU A 145 -14.18 5.71 -13.62
C LEU A 145 -13.46 4.40 -13.91
N ILE A 146 -13.34 3.51 -12.92
CA ILE A 146 -12.77 2.18 -13.07
C ILE A 146 -13.91 1.18 -13.17
N ARG A 147 -14.25 0.81 -14.41
CA ARG A 147 -15.45 -0.02 -14.71
C ARG A 147 -15.16 -1.51 -14.80
N GLN A 148 -13.98 -1.94 -14.39
CA GLN A 148 -13.59 -3.34 -14.46
C GLN A 148 -14.38 -4.14 -13.43
N PRO A 149 -15.16 -5.18 -13.82
CA PRO A 149 -16.00 -5.93 -12.91
C PRO A 149 -15.23 -6.47 -11.69
N ALA A 150 -14.04 -7.03 -11.92
CA ALA A 150 -13.17 -7.53 -10.86
C ALA A 150 -12.81 -6.46 -9.80
N PHE A 151 -12.60 -5.21 -10.24
CA PHE A 151 -12.35 -4.11 -9.30
C PHE A 151 -13.60 -3.69 -8.54
N ILE A 152 -14.76 -3.67 -9.20
CA ILE A 152 -16.04 -3.32 -8.56
C ILE A 152 -16.37 -4.35 -7.48
N ASP A 153 -16.26 -5.64 -7.79
CA ASP A 153 -16.49 -6.73 -6.84
C ASP A 153 -15.52 -6.63 -5.66
N TYR A 154 -14.24 -6.34 -5.92
CA TYR A 154 -13.23 -6.12 -4.89
C TYR A 154 -13.50 -4.89 -4.01
N LEU A 155 -13.95 -3.78 -4.60
CA LEU A 155 -14.28 -2.55 -3.89
C LEU A 155 -15.43 -2.76 -2.90
N HIS A 156 -16.39 -3.61 -3.24
CA HIS A 156 -17.56 -3.95 -2.43
C HIS A 156 -17.36 -5.17 -1.52
N GLY A 157 -16.38 -6.03 -1.81
CA GLY A 157 -16.21 -7.34 -1.17
C GLY A 157 -15.80 -7.35 0.30
N GLU A 158 -15.56 -6.20 0.94
CA GLU A 158 -15.03 -5.99 2.31
C GLU A 158 -13.71 -6.75 2.66
N ASP A 159 -13.32 -7.76 1.90
CA ASP A 159 -12.06 -8.48 2.02
C ASP A 159 -10.99 -7.85 1.12
N TRP A 160 -10.30 -6.84 1.66
CA TRP A 160 -9.17 -6.17 1.00
C TRP A 160 -7.82 -6.83 1.33
N THR A 161 -7.81 -8.07 1.80
CA THR A 161 -6.58 -8.77 2.16
C THR A 161 -5.75 -9.14 0.93
N ARG A 162 -6.40 -9.32 -0.22
CA ARG A 162 -5.76 -9.65 -1.50
C ARG A 162 -5.70 -8.44 -2.41
N ASP A 163 -4.72 -8.42 -3.29
CA ASP A 163 -4.62 -7.43 -4.36
C ASP A 163 -5.52 -7.84 -5.53
N VAL A 164 -6.00 -6.86 -6.29
CA VAL A 164 -6.72 -7.12 -7.55
C VAL A 164 -5.91 -6.57 -8.73
N GLU A 165 -5.68 -7.40 -9.74
CA GLU A 165 -5.01 -6.99 -10.97
C GLU A 165 -6.05 -6.72 -12.05
N VAL A 166 -6.07 -5.49 -12.56
CA VAL A 166 -7.01 -5.08 -13.61
C VAL A 166 -6.30 -4.27 -14.68
N PRO A 167 -6.72 -4.38 -15.95
CA PRO A 167 -6.20 -3.52 -17.00
C PRO A 167 -6.62 -2.07 -16.76
N ALA A 168 -5.75 -1.12 -17.11
CA ALA A 168 -6.06 0.30 -17.06
C ALA A 168 -7.21 0.62 -18.03
N ASN A 169 -8.04 1.60 -17.68
CA ASN A 169 -9.25 1.92 -18.43
C ASN A 169 -8.95 2.54 -19.81
N ASP A 170 -7.88 3.34 -19.90
CA ASP A 170 -7.48 4.03 -21.14
C ASP A 170 -6.47 3.24 -21.98
N ASP A 171 -5.72 2.32 -21.36
CA ASP A 171 -4.71 1.49 -22.02
C ASP A 171 -4.83 0.03 -21.55
N PRO A 172 -5.52 -0.84 -22.31
CA PRO A 172 -5.64 -2.26 -21.97
C PRO A 172 -4.30 -3.00 -21.88
N GLY A 173 -3.24 -2.46 -22.48
CA GLY A 173 -1.89 -3.03 -22.42
C GLY A 173 -1.13 -2.66 -21.14
N CYS A 174 -1.69 -1.80 -20.29
CA CYS A 174 -1.20 -1.45 -18.97
C CYS A 174 -2.00 -2.20 -17.92
N ILE A 175 -1.31 -2.94 -17.04
CA ILE A 175 -1.94 -3.75 -15.99
C ILE A 175 -1.59 -3.16 -14.64
N LEU A 176 -2.63 -2.90 -13.86
CA LEU A 176 -2.57 -2.23 -12.57
C LEU A 176 -2.90 -3.23 -11.47
N ASN A 177 -1.98 -3.40 -10.54
CA ASN A 177 -2.24 -4.08 -9.27
C ASN A 177 -2.79 -3.03 -8.30
N MET A 178 -3.99 -3.27 -7.76
CA MET A 178 -4.71 -2.35 -6.90
C MET A 178 -4.91 -2.94 -5.50
N HIS A 179 -4.70 -2.10 -4.49
CA HIS A 179 -4.88 -2.43 -3.08
C HIS A 179 -5.63 -1.32 -2.34
N ILE A 180 -6.56 -1.69 -1.45
CA ILE A 180 -7.34 -0.74 -0.65
C ILE A 180 -6.92 -0.82 0.82
N PHE A 181 -6.39 0.29 1.34
CA PHE A 181 -6.06 0.44 2.76
C PHE A 181 -7.16 1.23 3.50
N PRO A 182 -7.92 0.62 4.43
CA PRO A 182 -8.78 1.38 5.33
C PRO A 182 -7.92 2.10 6.37
N TYR A 183 -8.16 3.41 6.61
CA TYR A 183 -7.29 4.17 7.53
C TYR A 183 -8.01 4.96 8.63
N VAL A 184 -9.21 5.55 8.41
CA VAL A 184 -9.99 6.25 9.47
C VAL A 184 -11.48 6.33 9.10
N GLN A 185 -12.40 5.97 10.02
CA GLN A 185 -13.85 6.28 9.94
C GLN A 185 -14.49 6.04 8.55
N GLY A 186 -14.29 4.83 7.99
CA GLY A 186 -14.83 4.47 6.68
C GLY A 186 -14.07 5.03 5.47
N ARG A 187 -13.04 5.86 5.68
CA ARG A 187 -12.15 6.32 4.61
C ARG A 187 -11.17 5.24 4.21
N ARG A 188 -10.94 5.20 2.91
CA ARG A 188 -10.12 4.20 2.23
C ARG A 188 -9.05 4.89 1.40
N LEU A 189 -7.92 4.23 1.22
CA LEU A 189 -6.83 4.68 0.37
C LEU A 189 -6.61 3.60 -0.68
N LEU A 190 -6.97 3.90 -1.92
CA LEU A 190 -6.69 3.06 -3.07
C LEU A 190 -5.29 3.37 -3.57
N VAL A 191 -4.45 2.35 -3.64
CA VAL A 191 -3.12 2.41 -4.24
C VAL A 191 -3.14 1.52 -5.48
N ALA A 192 -2.75 2.06 -6.63
CA ALA A 192 -2.65 1.34 -7.88
C ALA A 192 -1.22 1.43 -8.41
N ARG A 193 -0.59 0.27 -8.63
CA ARG A 193 0.77 0.13 -9.15
C ARG A 193 0.74 -0.45 -10.55
N ASP A 194 1.48 0.17 -11.45
CA ASP A 194 1.74 -0.40 -12.78
C ASP A 194 2.69 -1.61 -12.66
N VAL A 195 2.16 -2.80 -12.91
CA VAL A 195 2.89 -4.07 -12.91
C VAL A 195 3.14 -4.60 -14.32
N THR A 196 2.82 -3.80 -15.35
CA THR A 196 2.91 -4.19 -16.76
C THR A 196 4.27 -4.73 -17.14
N ARG A 197 5.36 -4.05 -16.71
CA ARG A 197 6.72 -4.50 -17.03
C ARG A 197 7.04 -5.84 -16.37
N LEU A 198 6.60 -6.04 -15.14
CA LEU A 198 6.83 -7.26 -14.40
C LEU A 198 6.08 -8.43 -15.05
N GLN A 199 4.80 -8.23 -15.39
CA GLN A 199 4.02 -9.23 -16.11
C GLN A 199 4.56 -9.51 -17.52
N ARG A 200 4.99 -8.50 -18.28
CA ARG A 200 5.63 -8.72 -19.59
C ARG A 200 6.91 -9.55 -19.48
N LEU A 201 7.71 -9.34 -18.43
CA LEU A 201 8.90 -10.14 -18.17
C LEU A 201 8.55 -11.58 -17.79
N GLN A 202 7.51 -11.78 -16.99
CA GLN A 202 6.99 -13.11 -16.66
C GLN A 202 6.50 -13.82 -17.93
N ALA A 203 5.67 -13.16 -18.75
CA ALA A 203 5.16 -13.71 -20.01
C ALA A 203 6.30 -14.05 -20.98
N MET A 204 7.28 -13.15 -21.18
CA MET A 204 8.45 -13.43 -22.02
C MET A 204 9.27 -14.62 -21.50
N ARG A 205 9.43 -14.76 -20.18
CA ARG A 205 10.11 -15.92 -19.58
C ARG A 205 9.34 -17.21 -19.89
N GLN A 206 8.01 -17.20 -19.81
CA GLN A 206 7.18 -18.35 -20.14
C GLN A 206 7.27 -18.72 -21.62
N ASP A 207 7.12 -17.74 -22.52
CA ASP A 207 7.20 -17.95 -23.96
C ASP A 207 8.57 -18.52 -24.35
N PHE A 208 9.64 -18.00 -23.72
CA PHE A 208 10.98 -18.54 -23.92
C PHE A 208 11.08 -20.00 -23.49
N VAL A 209 10.62 -20.34 -22.28
CA VAL A 209 10.65 -21.73 -21.78
C VAL A 209 9.79 -22.64 -22.67
N ALA A 210 8.60 -22.20 -23.06
CA ALA A 210 7.72 -22.93 -23.96
C ALA A 210 8.39 -23.22 -25.30
N ASN A 211 8.95 -22.19 -25.94
CA ASN A 211 9.62 -22.31 -27.24
C ASN A 211 10.84 -23.23 -27.16
N VAL A 212 11.74 -23.02 -26.20
CA VAL A 212 12.93 -23.88 -26.01
C VAL A 212 12.50 -25.34 -25.81
N SER A 213 11.43 -25.57 -25.06
CA SER A 213 10.97 -26.93 -24.79
C SER A 213 10.38 -27.62 -26.01
N HIS A 214 9.64 -26.90 -26.86
CA HIS A 214 9.14 -27.43 -28.13
C HIS A 214 10.29 -27.74 -29.11
N GLU A 215 11.26 -26.83 -29.21
CA GLU A 215 12.45 -26.99 -30.06
C GLU A 215 13.38 -28.13 -29.58
N LEU A 216 13.38 -28.46 -28.29
CA LEU A 216 14.13 -29.60 -27.75
C LEU A 216 13.37 -30.93 -27.82
N ARG A 217 12.04 -30.93 -27.65
CA ARG A 217 11.24 -32.17 -27.68
C ARG A 217 11.34 -32.87 -29.02
N THR A 218 11.19 -32.13 -30.11
CA THR A 218 11.19 -32.68 -31.48
C THR A 218 12.48 -33.45 -31.84
N PRO A 219 13.69 -32.88 -31.69
CA PRO A 219 14.92 -33.61 -31.97
C PRO A 219 15.19 -34.75 -30.99
N LEU A 220 14.78 -34.63 -29.72
CA LEU A 220 14.90 -35.71 -28.74
C LEU A 220 14.01 -36.91 -29.09
N THR A 221 12.77 -36.67 -29.54
CA THR A 221 11.87 -37.73 -30.00
C THR A 221 12.43 -38.43 -31.24
N VAL A 222 12.97 -37.69 -32.21
CA VAL A 222 13.61 -38.29 -33.39
C VAL A 222 14.85 -39.11 -33.00
N LEU A 223 15.68 -38.59 -32.10
CA LEU A 223 16.88 -39.27 -31.61
C LEU A 223 16.53 -40.54 -30.82
N ALA A 224 15.51 -40.49 -29.95
CA ALA A 224 15.01 -41.66 -29.25
C ALA A 224 14.48 -42.71 -30.23
N GLY A 225 13.68 -42.31 -31.23
CA GLY A 225 13.14 -43.23 -32.23
C GLY A 225 14.21 -43.88 -33.12
N TYR A 226 15.27 -43.14 -33.48
CA TYR A 226 16.42 -43.74 -34.19
C TYR A 226 17.16 -44.74 -33.32
N ILE A 227 17.35 -44.46 -32.03
CA ILE A 227 17.99 -45.40 -31.11
C ILE A 227 17.13 -46.65 -30.92
N GLU A 228 15.81 -46.50 -30.74
CA GLU A 228 14.86 -47.62 -30.68
C GLU A 228 14.92 -48.48 -31.94
N THR A 229 14.88 -47.87 -33.12
CA THR A 229 14.99 -48.59 -34.40
C THR A 229 16.31 -49.35 -34.51
N LEU A 230 17.42 -48.74 -34.09
CA LEU A 230 18.73 -49.39 -34.12
C LEU A 230 18.78 -50.58 -33.16
N VAL A 231 18.27 -50.43 -31.93
CA VAL A 231 18.20 -51.51 -30.94
C VAL A 231 17.30 -52.67 -31.41
N ASP A 232 16.18 -52.38 -32.09
CA ASP A 232 15.28 -53.40 -32.62
C ASP A 232 15.86 -54.18 -33.81
N MET A 233 16.87 -53.64 -34.51
CA MET A 233 17.58 -54.29 -35.63
C MET A 233 18.71 -55.25 -35.15
N ASP A 234 18.57 -55.78 -33.93
CA ASP A 234 19.55 -56.52 -33.11
C ASP A 234 20.41 -57.59 -33.83
N GLU A 235 19.98 -58.12 -34.98
CA GLU A 235 20.69 -59.17 -35.72
C GLU A 235 22.02 -58.72 -36.39
N GLU A 236 22.29 -57.41 -36.52
CA GLU A 236 23.49 -56.89 -37.22
C GLU A 236 24.40 -55.98 -36.36
N LEU A 237 24.08 -55.75 -35.08
CA LEU A 237 24.83 -54.82 -34.24
C LEU A 237 26.08 -55.47 -33.58
N PRO A 238 27.24 -54.80 -33.58
CA PRO A 238 28.38 -55.22 -32.76
C PRO A 238 28.02 -55.23 -31.26
N GLU A 239 28.45 -56.25 -30.50
CA GLU A 239 28.17 -56.38 -29.05
C GLU A 239 28.58 -55.12 -28.25
N ASP A 240 29.63 -54.41 -28.67
CA ASP A 240 30.10 -53.18 -28.02
C ASP A 240 29.18 -51.97 -28.23
N LEU A 241 28.28 -52.00 -29.23
CA LEU A 241 27.40 -50.88 -29.58
C LEU A 241 26.12 -50.86 -28.75
N LEU A 242 25.63 -52.03 -28.32
CA LEU A 242 24.38 -52.16 -27.57
C LEU A 242 24.39 -51.37 -26.24
N PRO A 243 25.47 -51.41 -25.41
CA PRO A 243 25.56 -50.59 -24.20
C PRO A 243 25.55 -49.09 -24.51
N ILE A 244 26.21 -48.68 -25.60
CA ILE A 244 26.29 -47.28 -26.02
C ILE A 244 24.90 -46.78 -26.43
N LEU A 245 24.18 -47.52 -27.26
CA LEU A 245 22.81 -47.19 -27.69
C LEU A 245 21.86 -47.12 -26.49
N THR A 246 21.94 -48.09 -25.58
CA THR A 246 21.16 -48.08 -24.33
C THR A 246 21.45 -46.83 -23.50
N HIS A 247 22.72 -46.46 -23.34
CA HIS A 247 23.11 -45.23 -22.65
C HIS A 247 22.59 -43.97 -23.34
N MET A 248 22.65 -43.91 -24.68
CA MET A 248 22.11 -42.78 -25.44
C MET A 248 20.60 -42.66 -25.29
N HIS A 249 19.86 -43.77 -25.32
CA HIS A 249 18.41 -43.79 -25.09
C HIS A 249 18.07 -43.25 -23.70
N LEU A 250 18.77 -43.73 -22.66
CA LEU A 250 18.58 -43.27 -21.29
C LEU A 250 18.87 -41.77 -21.12
N GLN A 251 19.88 -41.22 -21.79
CA GLN A 251 20.16 -39.77 -21.75
C GLN A 251 19.10 -38.97 -22.51
N SER A 252 18.60 -39.46 -23.65
CA SER A 252 17.52 -38.81 -24.40
C SER A 252 16.24 -38.71 -23.54
N GLU A 253 15.85 -39.81 -22.90
CA GLU A 253 14.70 -39.85 -21.99
C GLU A 253 14.90 -38.99 -20.74
N ARG A 254 16.13 -38.87 -20.25
CA ARG A 254 16.44 -37.94 -19.15
C ARG A 254 16.27 -36.49 -19.59
N MET A 255 16.77 -36.12 -20.77
CA MET A 255 16.60 -34.76 -21.30
C MET A 255 15.13 -34.44 -21.56
N ARG A 256 14.35 -35.39 -22.09
CA ARG A 256 12.90 -35.24 -22.30
C ARG A 256 12.18 -34.89 -21.00
N ARG A 257 12.45 -35.63 -19.93
CA ARG A 257 11.90 -35.36 -18.59
C ARG A 257 12.28 -33.99 -18.05
N ILE A 258 13.56 -33.60 -18.14
CA ILE A 258 14.02 -32.28 -17.69
C ILE A 258 13.27 -31.15 -18.41
N VAL A 259 13.03 -31.29 -19.70
CA VAL A 259 12.29 -30.32 -20.51
C VAL A 259 10.82 -30.25 -20.09
N GLU A 260 10.19 -31.39 -19.84
CA GLU A 260 8.81 -31.46 -19.34
C GLU A 260 8.68 -30.82 -17.95
N ASP A 261 9.61 -31.10 -17.04
CA ASP A 261 9.64 -30.52 -15.69
C ASP A 261 9.82 -29.00 -15.73
N LEU A 262 10.69 -28.49 -16.60
CA LEU A 262 10.91 -27.05 -16.77
C LEU A 262 9.62 -26.35 -17.26
N LEU A 263 8.88 -26.97 -18.19
CA LEU A 263 7.60 -26.45 -18.64
C LEU A 263 6.56 -26.44 -17.54
N LEU A 264 6.47 -27.53 -16.78
CA LEU A 264 5.54 -27.64 -15.66
C LEU A 264 5.81 -26.54 -14.64
N LEU A 265 7.07 -26.36 -14.24
CA LEU A 265 7.48 -25.33 -13.30
C LEU A 265 7.17 -23.92 -13.82
N SER A 266 7.46 -23.64 -15.09
CA SER A 266 7.15 -22.34 -15.71
C SER A 266 5.65 -22.06 -15.80
N ARG A 267 4.80 -23.08 -15.93
CA ARG A 267 3.34 -22.94 -15.87
C ARG A 267 2.88 -22.66 -14.45
N LEU A 268 3.39 -23.41 -13.47
CA LEU A 268 3.02 -23.27 -12.05
C LEU A 268 3.41 -21.91 -11.45
N GLU A 269 4.56 -21.32 -11.82
CA GLU A 269 5.02 -20.03 -11.26
C GLU A 269 4.17 -18.82 -11.68
N THR A 270 3.36 -18.93 -12.73
CA THR A 270 2.70 -17.76 -13.34
C THR A 270 1.19 -17.92 -13.48
N SER A 271 0.69 -19.17 -13.46
CA SER A 271 -0.76 -19.42 -13.52
C SER A 271 -1.33 -19.26 -12.12
N SER A 272 -2.20 -18.27 -11.94
CA SER A 272 -3.16 -18.35 -10.83
C SER A 272 -4.14 -19.48 -11.18
N PRO A 273 -4.34 -20.48 -10.31
CA PRO A 273 -5.29 -21.56 -10.59
C PRO A 273 -6.67 -20.97 -10.87
N ASP A 274 -7.23 -21.25 -12.04
CA ASP A 274 -8.59 -20.85 -12.35
C ASP A 274 -9.55 -21.67 -11.47
N GLU A 275 -10.44 -21.03 -10.71
CA GLU A 275 -11.32 -21.75 -9.78
C GLU A 275 -12.21 -22.76 -10.51
N ASP A 276 -12.51 -22.50 -11.78
CA ASP A 276 -13.31 -23.36 -12.67
C ASP A 276 -12.62 -24.71 -12.98
N GLN A 277 -11.31 -24.82 -12.78
CA GLN A 277 -10.56 -26.07 -12.99
C GLN A 277 -10.56 -26.98 -11.74
N PHE A 278 -11.04 -26.48 -10.59
CA PHE A 278 -11.09 -27.28 -9.37
C PHE A 278 -12.32 -28.16 -9.34
N GLU A 279 -12.10 -29.46 -9.35
CA GLU A 279 -13.15 -30.47 -9.29
C GLU A 279 -13.07 -31.28 -7.99
N SER A 280 -14.16 -31.97 -7.66
CA SER A 280 -14.18 -32.95 -6.56
C SER A 280 -13.61 -34.28 -7.07
N VAL A 281 -12.33 -34.51 -6.81
CA VAL A 281 -11.59 -35.68 -7.27
C VAL A 281 -11.75 -36.83 -6.28
N HIS A 282 -12.13 -38.01 -6.79
CA HIS A 282 -12.18 -39.25 -6.01
C HIS A 282 -10.77 -39.86 -5.92
N VAL A 283 -10.07 -39.57 -4.82
CA VAL A 283 -8.65 -39.90 -4.63
C VAL A 283 -8.36 -41.40 -4.71
N PRO A 284 -9.18 -42.31 -4.11
CA PRO A 284 -8.89 -43.74 -4.16
C PRO A 284 -8.79 -44.29 -5.59
N ALA A 285 -9.74 -43.93 -6.46
CA ALA A 285 -9.76 -44.43 -7.85
C ALA A 285 -8.55 -43.95 -8.68
N MET A 286 -8.09 -42.72 -8.42
CA MET A 286 -6.88 -42.18 -9.05
C MET A 286 -5.65 -42.93 -8.58
N LEU A 287 -5.51 -43.13 -7.26
CA LEU A 287 -4.39 -43.86 -6.68
C LEU A 287 -4.36 -45.32 -7.13
N ASP A 288 -5.50 -45.99 -7.24
CA ASP A 288 -5.56 -47.37 -7.75
C ASP A 288 -4.90 -47.49 -9.13
N THR A 289 -5.26 -46.58 -10.04
CA THR A 289 -4.68 -46.55 -11.40
C THR A 289 -3.15 -46.33 -11.36
N ILE A 290 -2.68 -45.43 -10.50
CA ILE A 290 -1.24 -45.11 -10.37
C ILE A 290 -0.48 -46.29 -9.74
N ILE A 291 -1.05 -46.92 -8.72
CA ILE A 291 -0.41 -48.04 -8.02
C ILE A 291 -0.33 -49.26 -8.94
N ASP A 292 -1.34 -49.53 -9.77
CA ASP A 292 -1.29 -50.63 -10.73
C ASP A 292 -0.14 -50.45 -11.74
N VAL A 293 0.14 -49.22 -12.18
CA VAL A 293 1.32 -48.90 -13.01
C VAL A 293 2.62 -49.05 -12.22
N ALA A 294 2.63 -48.63 -10.96
CA ALA A 294 3.79 -48.75 -10.08
C ALA A 294 4.16 -50.21 -9.78
N GLU A 295 3.16 -51.10 -9.64
CA GLU A 295 3.35 -52.54 -9.46
C GLU A 295 4.02 -53.16 -10.70
N GLN A 296 3.62 -52.75 -11.90
CA GLN A 296 4.26 -53.19 -13.15
C GLN A 296 5.71 -52.73 -13.23
N LEU A 297 6.00 -51.48 -12.85
CA LEU A 297 7.36 -50.92 -12.80
C LEU A 297 8.24 -51.62 -11.74
N SER A 298 7.63 -52.02 -10.62
CA SER A 298 8.30 -52.71 -9.50
C SER A 298 8.52 -54.20 -9.76
N ALA A 299 7.92 -54.79 -10.80
CA ALA A 299 7.94 -56.23 -11.04
C ALA A 299 9.36 -56.84 -11.11
N SER A 300 10.37 -56.05 -11.51
CA SER A 300 11.78 -56.45 -11.51
C SER A 300 12.45 -56.41 -10.13
N GLU A 301 12.02 -55.51 -9.24
CA GLU A 301 12.64 -55.22 -7.93
C GLU A 301 11.86 -55.87 -6.76
N ARG A 302 10.62 -56.34 -7.00
CA ARG A 302 9.73 -57.05 -6.06
C ARG A 302 9.37 -56.28 -4.78
N HIS A 303 9.24 -54.96 -4.83
CA HIS A 303 8.84 -54.19 -3.65
C HIS A 303 7.46 -54.61 -3.10
N LEU A 304 7.30 -54.57 -1.77
CA LEU A 304 6.00 -54.66 -1.11
C LEU A 304 5.25 -53.32 -1.16
N LEU A 305 4.17 -53.23 -1.93
CA LEU A 305 3.28 -52.07 -1.93
C LEU A 305 2.13 -52.26 -0.93
N VAL A 306 2.03 -51.36 0.05
CA VAL A 306 0.96 -51.35 1.05
C VAL A 306 0.00 -50.18 0.76
N ARG A 307 -1.29 -50.49 0.60
CA ARG A 307 -2.34 -49.50 0.28
C ARG A 307 -3.21 -49.25 1.52
N GLU A 308 -3.05 -48.10 2.17
CA GLU A 308 -3.91 -47.64 3.27
C GLU A 308 -4.61 -46.35 2.88
N ILE A 309 -5.72 -46.47 2.14
CA ILE A 309 -6.46 -45.33 1.60
C ILE A 309 -7.84 -45.26 2.26
N VAL A 310 -8.21 -44.08 2.73
CA VAL A 310 -9.55 -43.83 3.29
C VAL A 310 -10.60 -44.00 2.17
N PRO A 311 -11.62 -44.85 2.34
CA PRO A 311 -12.68 -45.02 1.36
C PRO A 311 -13.42 -43.70 1.08
N ASP A 312 -13.84 -43.49 -0.17
CA ASP A 312 -14.59 -42.31 -0.64
C ASP A 312 -13.92 -40.95 -0.36
N LEU A 313 -12.60 -40.90 -0.12
CA LEU A 313 -11.89 -39.65 0.06
C LEU A 313 -12.02 -38.76 -1.18
N ARG A 314 -12.67 -37.60 -1.01
CA ARG A 314 -12.78 -36.58 -2.05
C ARG A 314 -11.92 -35.38 -1.73
N MET A 315 -11.11 -34.97 -2.70
CA MET A 315 -10.27 -33.78 -2.60
C MET A 315 -10.70 -32.76 -3.65
N ARG A 316 -10.81 -31.47 -3.26
CA ARG A 316 -10.99 -30.39 -4.22
C ARG A 316 -9.62 -30.06 -4.82
N GLY A 317 -9.47 -30.24 -6.12
CA GLY A 317 -8.21 -30.01 -6.82
C GLY A 317 -8.36 -30.19 -8.32
N MET A 318 -7.28 -29.91 -9.05
CA MET A 318 -7.26 -30.10 -10.49
C MET A 318 -6.83 -31.57 -10.78
N PRO A 319 -7.65 -32.38 -11.48
CA PRO A 319 -7.40 -33.81 -11.61
C PRO A 319 -6.04 -34.17 -12.21
N ARG A 320 -5.56 -33.41 -13.21
CA ARG A 320 -4.30 -33.71 -13.93
C ARG A 320 -3.07 -33.42 -13.06
N GLU A 321 -3.12 -32.35 -12.28
CA GLU A 321 -2.07 -31.92 -11.36
C GLU A 321 -1.97 -32.87 -10.18
N LEU A 322 -3.11 -33.34 -9.65
CA LEU A 322 -3.15 -34.36 -8.61
C LEU A 322 -2.59 -35.70 -9.10
N ASP A 323 -2.98 -36.13 -10.30
CA ASP A 323 -2.44 -37.34 -10.93
C ASP A 323 -0.91 -37.25 -11.10
N SER A 324 -0.42 -36.12 -11.63
CA SER A 324 1.01 -35.87 -11.79
C SER A 324 1.76 -35.82 -10.46
N LEU A 325 1.16 -35.23 -9.42
CA LEU A 325 1.75 -35.16 -8.09
C LEU A 325 1.85 -36.56 -7.45
N PHE A 326 0.78 -37.33 -7.48
CA PHE A 326 0.76 -38.66 -6.89
C PHE A 326 1.65 -39.64 -7.67
N SER A 327 1.59 -39.63 -9.00
CA SER A 327 2.44 -40.48 -9.84
C SER A 327 3.93 -40.17 -9.64
N ASN A 328 4.33 -38.90 -9.57
CA ASN A 328 5.72 -38.53 -9.28
C ASN A 328 6.20 -39.07 -7.93
N LEU A 329 5.39 -38.99 -6.89
CA LEU A 329 5.76 -39.50 -5.56
C LEU A 329 5.85 -41.03 -5.55
N VAL A 330 4.85 -41.71 -6.10
CA VAL A 330 4.80 -43.19 -6.13
C VAL A 330 5.93 -43.75 -7.00
N PHE A 331 6.15 -43.21 -8.20
CA PHE A 331 7.21 -43.70 -9.08
C PHE A 331 8.61 -43.38 -8.55
N ASN A 332 8.79 -42.23 -7.87
CA ASN A 332 10.03 -41.96 -7.16
C ASN A 332 10.24 -42.96 -6.01
N ALA A 333 9.19 -43.32 -5.25
CA ALA A 333 9.31 -44.32 -4.21
C ALA A 333 9.78 -45.67 -4.78
N VAL A 334 9.14 -46.17 -5.86
CA VAL A 334 9.57 -47.41 -6.53
C VAL A 334 11.03 -47.31 -7.03
N LYS A 335 11.42 -46.16 -7.59
CA LYS A 335 12.76 -45.99 -8.18
C LYS A 335 13.88 -45.88 -7.15
N TYR A 336 13.61 -45.29 -5.99
CA TYR A 336 14.64 -44.97 -4.99
C TYR A 336 14.63 -45.89 -3.77
N THR A 337 13.59 -46.70 -3.61
CA THR A 337 13.58 -47.80 -2.63
C THR A 337 14.42 -48.96 -3.18
N PRO A 338 15.36 -49.52 -2.38
CA PRO A 338 16.11 -50.70 -2.79
C PRO A 338 15.21 -51.94 -2.87
N ALA A 339 15.52 -52.86 -3.79
CA ALA A 339 14.86 -54.17 -3.90
C ALA A 339 14.66 -54.87 -2.54
N GLY A 340 13.45 -55.37 -2.30
CA GLY A 340 13.07 -55.98 -1.02
C GLY A 340 11.59 -56.31 -0.90
#